data_AF-A0AAU4WXY8-F1
#
_entry.id   AF-A0AAU4WXY8-F1
#
_cell.length_a   1.000
_cell.length_b   1.000
_cell.length_c   1.000
_cell.angle_alpha   90.00
_cell.angle_beta   90.00
_cell.angle_gamma   90.00
#
_symmetry.space_group_name_H-M   'P 1'
#
loop_
_entity.id
_entity.type
_entity.pdbx_description
1 polymer ?
#
loop_
_entity_poly.entity_id
_entity_poly.type
_entity_poly.pdbx_seq_one_letter_code
_entity_poly.pdbx_strand_id
1 'polypeptide(L)'
;MRPGTVVSLILRPRTDDKRWTAVQSSAPVFVLASGWQLDTGGTAHASLRCAGTRSGTSDVTALAKAPDVAGAPRVAFTLHVTVVPYTTEG
;
A
#
# COMPACT_ATOMS: atom_id res chain seq x y z
N MET A 1 -10.12 9.33 -1.53
CA MET A 1 -10.72 8.24 -2.35
C MET A 1 -12.18 8.08 -1.99
N ARG A 2 -13.02 7.60 -2.93
CA ARG A 2 -14.43 7.26 -2.65
C ARG A 2 -14.54 5.81 -2.14
N PRO A 3 -15.58 5.46 -1.38
CA PRO A 3 -15.82 4.09 -0.96
C PRO A 3 -15.89 3.14 -2.17
N GLY A 4 -15.31 1.94 -2.04
CA GLY A 4 -15.27 0.92 -3.08
C GLY A 4 -14.23 1.14 -4.18
N THR A 5 -13.49 2.25 -4.18
CA THR A 5 -12.40 2.50 -5.14
C THR A 5 -11.29 1.45 -4.99
N VAL A 6 -10.80 0.92 -6.10
CA VAL A 6 -9.58 0.09 -6.15
C VAL A 6 -8.48 0.87 -6.84
N VAL A 7 -7.30 0.92 -6.23
CA VAL A 7 -6.11 1.60 -6.75
C VAL A 7 -5.01 0.57 -6.96
N SER A 8 -4.37 0.59 -8.13
CA SER A 8 -3.15 -0.16 -8.38
C SER A 8 -1.94 0.64 -7.93
N LEU A 9 -1.17 0.09 -6.99
CA LEU A 9 0.11 0.65 -6.55
C LEU A 9 1.24 -0.06 -7.28
N ILE A 10 1.99 0.69 -8.09
CA ILE A 10 3.16 0.20 -8.83
C ILE A 10 4.40 0.88 -8.25
N LEU A 11 5.28 0.08 -7.65
CA LEU A 11 6.54 0.52 -7.07
C LEU A 11 7.64 0.24 -8.05
N ARG A 12 8.26 1.30 -8.58
CA ARG A 12 9.40 1.16 -9.50
C ARG A 12 10.56 0.43 -8.83
N PRO A 13 11.43 -0.24 -9.60
CA PRO A 13 12.68 -0.80 -9.09
C PRO A 13 13.45 0.25 -8.28
N ARG A 14 14.03 -0.19 -7.17
CA ARG A 14 14.84 0.71 -6.34
C ARG A 14 16.21 0.91 -6.97
N THR A 15 16.79 2.08 -6.73
CA THR A 15 18.14 2.44 -7.18
C THR A 15 19.20 2.23 -6.10
N ASP A 16 18.79 1.81 -4.90
CA ASP A 16 19.69 1.40 -3.81
C ASP A 16 19.85 -0.12 -3.79
N ASP A 17 20.59 -0.63 -2.81
CA ASP A 17 20.86 -2.05 -2.59
C ASP A 17 19.65 -2.84 -2.02
N LYS A 18 18.49 -2.19 -1.89
CA LYS A 18 17.31 -2.77 -1.24
C LYS A 18 16.31 -3.26 -2.26
N ARG A 19 15.56 -4.29 -1.87
CA ARG A 19 14.40 -4.81 -2.61
C ARG A 19 13.12 -4.49 -1.86
N TRP A 20 12.04 -4.27 -2.59
CA TRP A 20 10.72 -4.18 -1.99
C TRP A 20 10.34 -5.53 -1.37
N THR A 21 9.69 -5.51 -0.20
CA THR A 21 9.36 -6.75 0.52
C THR A 21 7.87 -6.90 0.79
N ALA A 22 7.16 -5.80 1.05
CA ALA A 22 5.74 -5.82 1.35
C ALA A 22 5.10 -4.43 1.22
N VAL A 23 3.77 -4.42 1.16
CA VAL A 23 2.93 -3.26 1.46
C VAL A 23 2.01 -3.62 2.61
N GLN A 24 1.90 -2.73 3.60
CA GLN A 24 1.05 -2.91 4.77
C GLN A 24 0.10 -1.72 4.92
N SER A 25 -1.07 -1.96 5.50
CA SER A 25 -2.08 -0.93 5.78
C SER A 25 -2.28 -0.86 7.29
N SER A 26 -2.21 0.34 7.87
CA SER A 26 -2.42 0.53 9.32
C SER A 26 -3.87 0.28 9.74
N ALA A 27 -4.82 0.51 8.84
CA ALA A 27 -6.24 0.23 9.05
C ALA A 27 -6.85 -0.52 7.85
N PRO A 28 -6.65 -1.85 7.75
CA PRO A 28 -7.18 -2.67 6.64
C PRO A 28 -8.70 -2.63 6.49
N VAL A 29 -9.40 -2.25 7.56
CA VAL A 29 -10.85 -2.04 7.60
C VAL A 29 -11.33 -0.90 6.69
N PHE A 30 -10.45 0.08 6.39
CA PHE A 30 -10.72 1.20 5.49
C PHE A 30 -10.04 1.03 4.15
N VAL A 31 -8.79 0.56 4.14
CA VAL A 31 -8.00 0.33 2.91
C VAL A 31 -7.29 -1.02 3.03
N LEU A 32 -7.77 -2.03 2.31
CA LEU A 32 -7.14 -3.34 2.25
C LEU A 32 -6.05 -3.35 1.18
N ALA A 33 -4.81 -3.64 1.59
CA ALA A 33 -3.74 -3.95 0.66
C ALA A 33 -3.75 -5.46 0.34
N SER A 34 -3.71 -5.83 -0.94
CA SER A 34 -3.73 -7.22 -1.40
C SER A 34 -2.99 -7.38 -2.72
N GLY A 35 -2.83 -8.63 -3.18
CA GLY A 35 -2.22 -8.92 -4.48
C GLY A 35 -0.76 -8.49 -4.59
N TRP A 36 -0.01 -8.59 -3.48
CA TRP A 36 1.41 -8.27 -3.48
C TRP A 36 2.19 -9.18 -4.43
N GLN A 37 2.93 -8.59 -5.37
CA GLN A 37 3.80 -9.30 -6.28
C GLN A 37 5.07 -8.49 -6.52
N LEU A 38 6.23 -9.14 -6.47
CA LEU A 38 7.52 -8.56 -6.86
C LEU A 38 7.98 -9.26 -8.14
N ASP A 39 8.21 -8.49 -9.20
CA ASP A 39 8.72 -9.03 -10.45
C ASP A 39 10.24 -9.25 -10.41
N THR A 40 10.76 -9.94 -11.42
CA THR A 40 12.21 -10.20 -11.55
C THR A 40 13.03 -8.94 -11.85
N GLY A 41 12.40 -7.90 -12.40
CA GLY A 41 12.99 -6.58 -12.67
C GLY A 41 13.06 -5.67 -11.43
N GLY A 42 12.48 -6.08 -10.30
CA GLY A 42 12.42 -5.31 -9.06
C GLY A 42 11.22 -4.36 -8.95
N THR A 43 10.30 -4.34 -9.92
CA THR A 43 9.02 -3.63 -9.79
C THR A 43 8.10 -4.44 -8.88
N ALA A 44 7.42 -3.75 -7.95
CA ALA A 44 6.42 -4.39 -7.12
C ALA A 44 5.02 -3.85 -7.38
N HIS A 45 4.03 -4.72 -7.27
CA HIS A 45 2.63 -4.44 -7.52
C HIS A 45 1.82 -4.77 -6.27
N ALA A 46 0.83 -3.92 -5.98
CA ALA A 46 -0.19 -4.17 -4.98
C ALA A 46 -1.52 -3.55 -5.42
N SER A 47 -2.63 -4.12 -4.94
CA SER A 47 -3.95 -3.52 -5.05
C SER A 47 -4.36 -2.93 -3.71
N LEU A 48 -4.86 -1.70 -3.70
CA LEU A 48 -5.41 -1.02 -2.53
C LEU A 48 -6.91 -0.86 -2.72
N ARG A 49 -7.70 -1.64 -1.98
CA ARG A 49 -9.16 -1.60 -2.04
C ARG A 49 -9.71 -0.77 -0.88
N CYS A 50 -10.34 0.35 -1.21
CA CYS A 50 -11.10 1.15 -0.25
C CYS A 50 -12.38 0.41 0.14
N ALA A 51 -12.74 0.45 1.41
CA ALA A 51 -13.98 -0.14 1.92
C ALA A 51 -15.20 0.42 1.19
N GLY A 52 -16.21 -0.43 0.96
CA GLY A 52 -17.40 -0.05 0.18
C GLY A 52 -18.37 0.88 0.92
N THR A 53 -18.44 0.77 2.24
CA THR A 53 -19.44 1.49 3.07
C THR A 53 -18.82 2.23 4.26
N ARG A 54 -17.50 2.14 4.45
CA ARG A 54 -16.79 2.76 5.57
C ARG A 54 -15.93 3.91 5.08
N SER A 55 -15.94 5.00 5.84
CA SER A 55 -15.01 6.12 5.70
C SER A 55 -13.97 6.08 6.81
N GLY A 56 -12.82 6.70 6.56
CA GLY A 56 -11.71 6.72 7.50
C GLY A 56 -10.38 6.93 6.80
N THR A 57 -9.30 6.91 7.58
CA THR A 57 -7.94 7.11 7.09
C THR A 57 -7.12 5.86 7.33
N SER A 58 -6.23 5.52 6.40
CA SER A 58 -5.22 4.48 6.56
C SER A 58 -3.88 4.94 6.03
N ASP A 59 -2.82 4.55 6.72
CA ASP A 59 -1.45 4.71 6.26
C ASP A 59 -1.03 3.42 5.57
N VAL A 60 -0.71 3.53 4.28
CA VAL A 60 -0.22 2.42 3.47
C VAL A 60 1.29 2.53 3.36
N THR A 61 2.02 1.65 4.03
CA THR A 61 3.48 1.66 4.08
C THR A 61 4.06 0.63 3.13
N ALA A 62 5.01 1.06 2.30
CA ALA A 62 5.83 0.15 1.51
C ALA A 62 7.15 -0.10 2.24
N LEU A 63 7.52 -1.38 2.35
CA LEU A 63 8.71 -1.83 3.06
C LEU A 63 9.79 -2.28 2.08
N ALA A 64 11.04 -2.01 2.44
CA ALA A 64 12.20 -2.47 1.69
C ALA A 64 13.32 -2.96 2.61
N LYS A 65 14.14 -3.87 2.09
CA LYS A 65 15.26 -4.46 2.81
C LYS A 65 16.36 -4.89 1.82
N ALA A 66 17.62 -4.78 2.23
CA ALA A 66 18.71 -5.43 1.53
C ALA A 66 18.59 -6.97 1.69
N PRO A 67 18.79 -7.77 0.63
CA PRO A 67 18.50 -9.21 0.63
C PRO A 67 19.34 -9.99 1.66
N ASP A 68 20.62 -9.66 1.79
CA ASP A 68 21.59 -10.42 2.59
C ASP A 68 21.88 -9.80 3.97
N VAL A 69 21.13 -8.76 4.35
CA VAL A 69 21.32 -8.08 5.64
C VAL A 69 20.36 -8.67 6.67
N ALA A 70 20.82 -9.01 7.87
CA ALA A 70 19.94 -9.46 8.94
C ALA A 70 19.01 -8.33 9.44
N GLY A 71 17.82 -8.69 9.93
CA GLY A 71 16.86 -7.74 10.52
C GLY A 71 15.56 -7.56 9.73
N ALA A 72 14.65 -6.74 10.27
CA ALA A 72 13.34 -6.49 9.69
C ALA A 72 13.40 -5.50 8.52
N PRO A 73 12.49 -5.61 7.53
CA PRO A 73 12.31 -4.58 6.52
C PRO A 73 11.97 -3.22 7.14
N ARG A 74 12.42 -2.13 6.50
CA ARG A 74 12.17 -0.76 6.94
C ARG A 74 11.16 -0.07 6.03
N VAL A 75 10.44 0.90 6.59
CA VAL A 75 9.56 1.77 5.81
C VAL A 75 10.39 2.55 4.81
N ALA A 76 10.07 2.38 3.53
CA ALA A 76 10.68 3.11 2.43
C ALA A 76 9.86 4.33 2.06
N PHE A 77 8.52 4.23 2.09
CA PHE A 77 7.62 5.38 2.06
C PHE A 77 6.25 5.02 2.64
N THR A 78 5.48 6.07 2.94
CA THR A 78 4.09 5.99 3.42
C THR A 78 3.18 6.76 2.48
N LEU A 79 2.07 6.15 2.09
CA LEU A 79 0.96 6.79 1.39
C LEU A 79 -0.18 6.98 2.38
N HIS A 80 -0.57 8.23 2.61
CA HIS A 80 -1.74 8.56 3.42
C HIS A 80 -3.00 8.48 2.56
N VAL A 81 -3.93 7.62 2.93
CA VAL A 81 -5.18 7.40 2.18
C VAL A 81 -6.38 7.74 3.04
N THR A 82 -7.15 8.74 2.62
CA THR A 82 -8.44 9.08 3.24
C THR A 82 -9.57 8.62 2.33
N VAL A 83 -10.47 7.80 2.88
CA VAL A 83 -11.73 7.38 2.25
C VAL A 83 -12.82 8.32 2.74
N VAL A 84 -13.31 9.17 1.84
CA VAL A 84 -14.32 10.21 2.14
C VAL A 84 -15.69 9.65 1.78
N PRO A 85 -16.70 9.75 2.67
CA PRO A 85 -18.04 9.22 2.38
C PRO A 85 -18.67 9.92 1.17
N TYR A 86 -19.69 9.31 0.59
CA TYR A 86 -20.61 10.05 -0.27
C TYR A 86 -21.33 11.08 0.62
N THR A 87 -21.41 12.33 0.17
CA THR A 87 -22.31 13.30 0.79
C THR A 87 -23.71 12.77 0.53
N THR A 88 -24.38 12.28 1.58
CA THR A 88 -25.83 12.14 1.54
C THR A 88 -26.37 13.56 1.46
N GLU A 89 -26.99 13.93 0.33
CA GLU A 89 -27.93 15.06 0.35
C GLU A 89 -29.04 14.68 1.33
N GLY A 90 -29.35 15.62 2.23
CA GLY A 90 -30.31 15.46 3.32
C GLY A 90 -31.75 15.51 2.85
#